data_AF-A0A8T3WU58-F1
#
_entry.id   AF-A0A8T3WU58-F1
#
_cell.length_a   1.000
_cell.length_b   1.000
_cell.length_c   1.000
_cell.angle_alpha   90.00
_cell.angle_beta   90.00
_cell.angle_gamma   90.00
#
_symmetry.space_group_name_H-M   'P 1'
#
loop_
_entity.id
_entity.type
_entity.pdbx_description
1 polymer ?
#
loop_
_entity_poly.entity_id
_entity_poly.type
_entity_poly.pdbx_seq_one_letter_code
_entity_poly.pdbx_strand_id
1 'polypeptide(L)'
;MEHKHDQEINEKVHGAERGKTHKTEEKAFNPLNITLLGAVVVMVVINQVQISSLSNAGISILGFGSSKTSVFAGKGDLSKVNLDGLQSTAQTVAAVFPLSEAGGADGVMAMMFPTGTPEYGEKLGVTFDDPVNALSTLSKMFRPLKAEVEKSNPEAFKRYVNLASTPKGVSCEYCCGVGPAGADKNGNSVCGCQHNPALLAVTLYLTAYTDYTDAEVLREVMRWKTLFFPKDMINLASKIAGGDASALESLPGMVGGC
;
A
#
# COMPACT_ATOMS: atom_id res chain seq x y z
N MET A 1 49.20 61.18 -32.46
CA MET A 1 48.62 61.27 -33.81
C MET A 1 47.48 60.25 -33.80
N GLU A 2 46.20 60.54 -33.89
CA GLU A 2 45.35 61.68 -34.28
C GLU A 2 44.01 61.49 -33.53
N HIS A 3 43.47 62.49 -32.84
CA HIS A 3 42.44 63.44 -33.33
C HIS A 3 41.15 62.75 -33.83
N LYS A 4 40.04 62.80 -33.07
CA LYS A 4 39.00 63.86 -33.03
C LYS A 4 38.43 64.24 -34.40
N HIS A 5 37.23 63.76 -34.71
CA HIS A 5 36.21 64.31 -35.64
C HIS A 5 35.01 63.31 -35.56
N ASP A 6 33.73 63.63 -35.40
CA ASP A 6 33.01 64.84 -35.76
C ASP A 6 31.75 65.07 -34.91
N GLN A 7 31.48 66.36 -34.73
CA GLN A 7 30.26 67.00 -34.24
C GLN A 7 29.57 67.57 -35.50
N GLU A 8 28.32 67.23 -35.80
CA GLU A 8 27.14 68.13 -35.83
C GLU A 8 26.22 67.52 -36.91
N ILE A 9 24.90 67.45 -36.72
CA ILE A 9 23.97 68.42 -37.30
C ILE A 9 22.67 68.42 -36.49
N ASN A 10 22.21 69.65 -36.29
CA ASN A 10 21.06 70.16 -35.56
C ASN A 10 19.86 70.26 -36.53
N GLU A 11 18.66 69.76 -36.19
CA GLU A 11 17.43 70.43 -36.61
C GLU A 11 16.18 70.08 -35.79
N LYS A 12 15.43 71.14 -35.49
CA LYS A 12 14.24 71.28 -34.65
C LYS A 12 13.01 70.65 -35.28
N VAL A 13 12.11 70.04 -34.49
CA VAL A 13 10.65 70.17 -34.70
C VAL A 13 9.89 70.11 -33.37
N HIS A 14 9.08 71.15 -33.14
CA HIS A 14 8.04 71.28 -32.11
C HIS A 14 6.86 70.32 -32.33
N GLY A 15 6.23 69.85 -31.25
CA GLY A 15 4.86 69.30 -31.26
C GLY A 15 4.71 68.22 -30.21
N ALA A 16 4.26 68.54 -28.99
CA ALA A 16 2.84 68.45 -28.62
C ALA A 16 2.22 67.09 -29.00
N GLU A 17 2.10 66.17 -28.04
CA GLU A 17 0.79 65.62 -27.64
C GLU A 17 0.88 64.70 -26.42
N ARG A 18 -0.15 64.81 -25.58
CA ARG A 18 -0.37 64.09 -24.32
C ARG A 18 -0.43 62.58 -24.55
N GLY A 19 0.56 61.85 -24.03
CA GLY A 19 0.42 60.43 -23.75
C GLY A 19 -0.54 60.22 -22.56
N LYS A 20 -1.81 59.93 -22.85
CA LYS A 20 -2.73 59.35 -21.87
C LYS A 20 -2.22 57.94 -21.52
N THR A 21 -1.66 57.77 -20.34
CA THR A 21 -1.45 56.45 -19.73
C THR A 21 -2.82 55.83 -19.46
N HIS A 22 -3.27 54.98 -20.37
CA HIS A 22 -4.41 54.12 -20.15
C HIS A 22 -3.96 53.00 -19.21
N LYS A 23 -4.23 53.17 -17.90
CA LYS A 23 -4.23 52.04 -16.96
C LYS A 23 -5.36 51.11 -17.39
N THR A 24 -5.04 50.11 -18.18
CA THR A 24 -5.92 48.97 -18.38
C THR A 24 -5.86 48.18 -17.08
N GLU A 25 -6.86 48.36 -16.23
CA GLU A 25 -7.18 47.34 -15.21
C GLU A 25 -7.40 46.03 -15.97
N GLU A 26 -6.40 45.16 -15.96
CA GLU A 26 -6.61 43.75 -16.25
C GLU A 26 -7.66 43.28 -15.24
N LYS A 27 -8.87 43.06 -15.74
CA LYS A 27 -9.92 42.37 -15.02
C LYS A 27 -9.38 40.97 -14.72
N ALA A 28 -8.81 40.79 -13.53
CA ALA A 28 -8.35 39.52 -12.96
C ALA A 28 -9.48 38.48 -12.79
N PHE A 29 -10.68 38.81 -13.26
CA PHE A 29 -11.90 38.03 -13.18
C PHE A 29 -12.43 37.77 -14.59
N ASN A 30 -11.72 36.93 -15.36
CA ASN A 30 -12.31 36.27 -16.50
C ASN A 30 -13.41 35.32 -15.97
N PRO A 31 -14.66 35.38 -16.46
CA PRO A 31 -15.74 34.47 -16.04
C PRO A 31 -15.35 33.00 -16.17
N LEU A 32 -14.43 32.66 -17.07
CA LEU A 32 -13.87 31.32 -17.19
C LEU A 32 -13.07 30.91 -15.93
N ASN A 33 -12.25 31.80 -15.37
CA ASN A 33 -11.44 31.52 -14.18
C ASN A 33 -12.30 31.41 -12.92
N ILE A 34 -13.37 32.20 -12.81
CA ILE A 34 -14.37 32.07 -11.75
C ILE A 34 -15.07 30.72 -11.83
N THR A 35 -15.42 30.29 -13.05
CA THR A 35 -16.07 29.00 -13.29
C THR A 35 -15.13 27.84 -12.94
N LEU A 36 -13.85 27.94 -13.29
CA LEU A 36 -12.84 26.93 -12.97
C LEU A 36 -12.59 26.84 -11.45
N LEU A 37 -12.48 27.99 -10.78
CA LEU A 37 -12.32 28.05 -9.32
C LEU A 37 -13.55 27.48 -8.60
N GLY A 38 -14.75 27.78 -9.10
CA GLY A 38 -16.00 27.19 -8.62
C GLY A 38 -16.02 25.66 -8.77
N ALA A 39 -15.57 25.14 -9.92
CA ALA A 39 -15.47 23.70 -10.15
C ALA A 39 -14.47 23.02 -9.19
N VAL A 40 -13.32 23.65 -8.92
CA VAL A 40 -12.35 23.15 -7.94
C VAL A 40 -12.93 23.14 -6.53
N VAL A 41 -13.61 24.21 -6.11
CA VAL A 41 -14.26 24.26 -4.79
C VAL A 41 -15.35 23.21 -4.67
N VAL A 42 -16.17 23.01 -5.70
CA VAL A 42 -17.19 21.96 -5.72
C VAL A 42 -16.56 20.58 -5.65
N MET A 43 -15.44 20.33 -6.36
CA MET A 43 -14.74 19.06 -6.30
C MET A 43 -14.13 18.81 -4.91
N VAL A 44 -13.56 19.83 -4.27
CA VAL A 44 -13.07 19.75 -2.89
C VAL A 44 -14.23 19.48 -1.92
N VAL A 45 -15.37 20.14 -2.06
CA VAL A 45 -16.55 19.90 -1.21
C VAL A 45 -17.13 18.50 -1.42
N ILE A 46 -17.24 18.01 -2.67
CA ILE A 46 -17.68 16.65 -2.97
C ILE A 46 -16.71 15.63 -2.38
N ASN A 47 -15.40 15.87 -2.48
CA ASN A 47 -14.39 15.04 -1.85
C ASN A 47 -14.55 15.03 -0.31
N GLN A 48 -14.80 16.19 0.31
CA GLN A 48 -15.04 16.28 1.75
C GLN A 48 -16.37 15.64 2.18
N VAL A 49 -17.40 15.63 1.33
CA VAL A 49 -18.68 14.95 1.58
C VAL A 49 -18.55 13.43 1.39
N GLN A 50 -17.72 12.97 0.45
CA GLN A 50 -17.37 11.55 0.34
C GLN A 50 -16.58 11.09 1.57
N ILE A 51 -15.61 11.89 2.03
CA ILE A 51 -14.86 11.62 3.26
C ILE A 51 -15.80 11.65 4.48
N SER A 52 -16.75 12.58 4.56
CA SER A 52 -17.67 12.66 5.70
C SER A 52 -18.75 11.56 5.72
N SER A 53 -19.17 11.07 4.55
CA SER A 53 -20.04 9.91 4.46
C SER A 53 -19.30 8.61 4.80
N LEU A 54 -18.01 8.49 4.46
CA LEU A 54 -17.13 7.42 4.94
C LEU A 54 -16.83 7.51 6.44
N SER A 55 -16.71 8.73 7.00
CA SER A 55 -16.53 8.92 8.45
C SER A 55 -17.77 8.54 9.26
N ASN A 56 -18.98 8.72 8.70
CA ASN A 56 -20.23 8.24 9.33
C ASN A 56 -20.44 6.73 9.15
N ALA A 57 -19.76 6.09 8.19
CA ALA A 57 -19.72 4.64 8.01
C ALA A 57 -18.63 3.95 8.86
N GLY A 58 -18.00 4.65 9.81
CA GLY A 58 -17.07 4.05 10.77
C GLY A 58 -15.70 3.67 10.20
N ILE A 59 -15.31 4.19 9.03
CA ILE A 59 -13.99 3.96 8.45
C ILE A 59 -13.20 5.27 8.51
N SER A 60 -12.47 5.47 9.61
CA SER A 60 -11.46 6.52 9.74
C SER A 60 -10.15 6.03 9.14
N ILE A 61 -9.93 6.31 7.85
CA ILE A 61 -8.62 6.26 7.22
C ILE A 61 -8.15 7.71 7.11
N LEU A 62 -7.03 8.02 7.76
CA LEU A 62 -6.32 9.32 7.81
C LEU A 62 -6.86 10.33 8.83
N GLY A 63 -6.34 10.24 10.06
CA GLY A 63 -6.48 11.29 11.07
C GLY A 63 -6.27 10.76 12.48
N PHE A 64 -5.07 10.90 13.01
CA PHE A 64 -4.81 10.77 14.45
C PHE A 64 -5.69 11.77 15.20
N GLY A 65 -6.78 11.29 15.81
CA GLY A 65 -7.74 12.10 16.53
C GLY A 65 -8.75 11.26 17.30
N SER A 66 -8.37 10.89 18.52
CA SER A 66 -9.21 10.50 19.66
C SER A 66 -10.68 10.17 19.37
N SER A 67 -10.96 8.90 19.05
CA SER A 67 -12.25 8.25 19.34
C SER A 67 -12.03 6.75 19.49
N LYS A 68 -12.47 6.22 20.64
CA LYS A 68 -12.15 4.90 21.18
C LYS A 68 -12.83 3.75 20.43
N THR A 69 -12.45 3.50 19.18
CA THR A 69 -12.68 2.19 18.55
C THR A 69 -11.34 1.47 18.47
N SER A 70 -11.08 0.61 19.45
CA SER A 70 -9.89 -0.23 19.53
C SER A 70 -9.90 -1.27 18.41
N VAL A 71 -9.47 -0.89 17.21
CA VAL A 71 -9.07 -1.83 16.13
C VAL A 71 -7.65 -2.37 16.39
N PHE A 72 -6.93 -1.77 17.34
CA PHE A 72 -5.62 -2.25 17.78
C PHE A 72 -5.80 -3.35 18.83
N ALA A 73 -5.63 -4.60 18.39
CA ALA A 73 -5.46 -5.73 19.28
C ALA A 73 -4.16 -5.53 20.08
N GLY A 74 -4.30 -4.96 21.28
CA GLY A 74 -3.25 -5.03 22.29
C GLY A 74 -2.94 -6.51 22.55
N LYS A 75 -1.64 -6.85 22.51
CA LYS A 75 -1.06 -8.13 22.92
C LYS A 75 -1.97 -9.38 22.78
N GLY A 76 -2.05 -9.91 21.56
CA GLY A 76 -1.93 -11.37 21.39
C GLY A 76 -3.20 -12.22 21.29
N ASP A 77 -4.38 -11.66 21.04
CA ASP A 77 -5.56 -12.47 20.74
C ASP A 77 -6.12 -12.15 19.35
N LEU A 78 -5.64 -12.90 18.34
CA LEU A 78 -6.07 -12.76 16.95
C LEU A 78 -7.49 -13.27 16.72
N SER A 79 -8.08 -14.04 17.64
CA SER A 79 -9.42 -14.60 17.50
C SER A 79 -10.53 -13.55 17.47
N LYS A 80 -10.23 -12.33 17.96
CA LYS A 80 -11.17 -11.19 18.03
C LYS A 80 -10.97 -10.15 16.93
N VAL A 81 -10.01 -10.36 16.04
CA VAL A 81 -9.75 -9.41 14.96
C VAL A 81 -10.87 -9.48 13.93
N ASN A 82 -11.60 -8.38 13.76
CA ASN A 82 -12.58 -8.28 12.70
C ASN A 82 -11.88 -7.98 11.37
N LEU A 83 -12.03 -8.87 10.41
CA LEU A 83 -11.44 -8.75 9.07
C LEU A 83 -12.42 -8.18 8.05
N ASP A 84 -13.67 -7.95 8.45
CA ASP A 84 -14.67 -7.33 7.61
C ASP A 84 -14.33 -5.86 7.40
N GLY A 85 -14.32 -5.42 6.14
CA GLY A 85 -13.98 -4.05 5.78
C GLY A 85 -12.49 -3.78 5.57
N LEU A 86 -11.62 -4.78 5.69
CA LEU A 86 -10.23 -4.66 5.21
C LEU A 86 -10.22 -4.50 3.68
N GLN A 87 -9.54 -3.46 3.21
CA GLN A 87 -9.45 -3.04 1.80
C GLN A 87 -8.01 -2.82 1.33
N SER A 88 -7.01 -3.08 2.18
CA SER A 88 -5.60 -2.93 1.83
C SER A 88 -4.68 -3.79 2.68
N THR A 89 -3.46 -3.99 2.18
CA THR A 89 -2.35 -4.55 2.94
C THR A 89 -2.04 -3.72 4.19
N ALA A 90 -2.13 -2.39 4.11
CA ALA A 90 -1.90 -1.48 5.24
C ALA A 90 -2.84 -1.77 6.41
N GLN A 91 -4.15 -1.87 6.13
CA GLN A 91 -5.15 -2.16 7.15
C GLN A 91 -4.96 -3.58 7.71
N THR A 92 -4.58 -4.53 6.86
CA THR A 92 -4.32 -5.91 7.30
C THR A 92 -3.12 -5.96 8.25
N VAL A 93 -2.02 -5.30 7.89
CA VAL A 93 -0.83 -5.18 8.76
C VAL A 93 -1.19 -4.53 10.10
N ALA A 94 -1.96 -3.44 10.09
CA ALA A 94 -2.40 -2.78 11.31
C ALA A 94 -3.31 -3.65 12.18
N ALA A 95 -4.15 -4.50 11.55
CA ALA A 95 -5.08 -5.39 12.26
C ALA A 95 -4.36 -6.60 12.88
N VAL A 96 -3.35 -7.16 12.18
CA VAL A 96 -2.72 -8.42 12.58
C VAL A 96 -1.37 -8.24 13.28
N PHE A 97 -0.75 -7.05 13.32
CA PHE A 97 0.45 -6.80 14.10
C PHE A 97 0.22 -5.73 15.18
N PRO A 98 0.72 -5.93 16.42
CA PRO A 98 0.59 -4.95 17.50
C PRO A 98 1.61 -3.80 17.34
N LEU A 99 1.55 -3.06 16.23
CA LEU A 99 2.56 -2.07 15.85
C LEU A 99 2.69 -0.90 16.84
N SER A 100 1.66 -0.62 17.64
CA SER A 100 1.72 0.36 18.73
C SER A 100 2.77 0.01 19.80
N GLU A 101 3.13 -1.27 19.91
CA GLU A 101 4.11 -1.78 20.87
C GLU A 101 5.53 -1.84 20.28
N ALA A 102 5.72 -1.48 19.01
CA ALA A 102 6.97 -1.67 18.29
C ALA A 102 8.09 -0.71 18.72
N GLY A 103 7.77 0.45 19.31
CA GLY A 103 8.80 1.36 19.83
C GLY A 103 9.78 1.89 18.78
N GLY A 104 9.39 1.92 17.49
CA GLY A 104 10.22 2.40 16.37
C GLY A 104 10.50 1.35 15.30
N ALA A 105 11.38 1.67 14.35
CA ALA A 105 11.68 0.82 13.20
C ALA A 105 12.27 -0.56 13.61
N ASP A 106 13.13 -0.60 14.63
CA ASP A 106 13.76 -1.84 15.09
C ASP A 106 12.74 -2.84 15.65
N GLY A 107 11.76 -2.38 16.43
CA GLY A 107 10.72 -3.28 16.92
C GLY A 107 9.69 -3.64 15.85
N VAL A 108 9.48 -2.80 14.83
CA VAL A 108 8.71 -3.21 13.64
C VAL A 108 9.42 -4.35 12.92
N MET A 109 10.74 -4.23 12.71
CA MET A 109 11.55 -5.30 12.13
C MET A 109 11.47 -6.58 12.98
N ALA A 110 11.65 -6.47 14.29
CA ALA A 110 11.57 -7.62 15.20
C ALA A 110 10.18 -8.30 15.19
N MET A 111 9.10 -7.56 14.96
CA MET A 111 7.74 -8.13 14.89
C MET A 111 7.43 -8.78 13.55
N MET A 112 7.88 -8.17 12.45
CA MET A 112 7.44 -8.54 11.10
C MET A 112 8.42 -9.40 10.32
N PHE A 113 9.70 -9.42 10.71
CA PHE A 113 10.73 -10.23 10.06
C PHE A 113 10.85 -11.56 10.82
N PRO A 114 10.17 -12.64 10.36
CA PRO A 114 10.20 -13.91 11.05
C PRO A 114 11.57 -14.58 10.85
N THR A 115 11.91 -15.51 11.75
CA THR A 115 13.12 -16.35 11.68
C THR A 115 12.77 -17.78 12.04
N GLY A 116 13.62 -18.72 11.64
CA GLY A 116 13.43 -20.15 11.91
C GLY A 116 12.41 -20.81 10.98
N THR A 117 12.09 -22.07 11.31
CA THR A 117 11.10 -22.87 10.58
C THR A 117 9.74 -22.74 11.25
N PRO A 118 8.69 -22.24 10.57
CA PRO A 118 7.34 -22.23 11.15
C PRO A 118 6.84 -23.66 11.38
N GLU A 119 5.83 -23.85 12.22
CA GLU A 119 5.30 -25.19 12.57
C GLU A 119 4.85 -26.02 11.36
N TYR A 120 4.36 -25.36 10.31
CA TYR A 120 3.98 -25.99 9.04
C TYR A 120 5.15 -26.12 8.06
N GLY A 121 6.28 -25.47 8.35
CA GLY A 121 7.43 -25.32 7.46
C GLY A 121 8.09 -26.65 7.11
N GLU A 122 8.23 -27.56 8.08
CA GLU A 122 8.80 -28.90 7.84
C GLU A 122 7.98 -29.70 6.81
N LYS A 123 6.65 -29.67 6.93
CA LYS A 123 5.75 -30.38 6.00
C LYS A 123 5.80 -29.80 4.59
N LEU A 124 6.04 -28.49 4.49
CA LEU A 124 6.13 -27.77 3.22
C LEU A 124 7.55 -27.74 2.64
N GLY A 125 8.58 -28.13 3.41
CA GLY A 125 9.97 -27.98 3.02
C GLY A 125 10.40 -26.51 2.90
N VAL A 126 9.93 -25.64 3.80
CA VAL A 126 10.22 -24.21 3.80
C VAL A 126 10.64 -23.71 5.18
N THR A 127 11.48 -22.68 5.20
CA THR A 127 11.92 -21.99 6.42
C THR A 127 12.02 -20.49 6.15
N PHE A 128 11.80 -19.67 7.17
CA PHE A 128 11.96 -18.22 7.05
C PHE A 128 13.43 -17.82 6.82
N ASP A 129 14.37 -18.67 7.23
CA ASP A 129 15.80 -18.43 7.10
C ASP A 129 16.33 -18.64 5.66
N ASP A 130 15.50 -19.19 4.76
CA ASP A 130 15.82 -19.40 3.34
C ASP A 130 14.64 -18.95 2.44
N PRO A 131 14.37 -17.64 2.38
CA PRO A 131 13.21 -17.10 1.68
C PRO A 131 13.27 -17.31 0.16
N VAL A 132 14.47 -17.46 -0.41
CA VAL A 132 14.65 -17.69 -1.86
C VAL A 132 14.20 -19.09 -2.25
N ASN A 133 14.67 -20.12 -1.54
CA ASN A 133 14.22 -21.49 -1.83
C ASN A 133 12.76 -21.69 -1.42
N ALA A 134 12.32 -21.11 -0.30
CA ALA A 134 10.92 -21.14 0.11
C ALA A 134 9.98 -20.55 -0.96
N LEU A 135 10.33 -19.40 -1.55
CA LEU A 135 9.59 -18.80 -2.66
C LEU A 135 9.45 -19.76 -3.84
N SER A 136 10.54 -20.41 -4.26
CA SER A 136 10.48 -21.39 -5.36
C SER A 136 9.61 -22.60 -5.00
N THR A 137 9.68 -23.11 -3.77
CA THR A 137 8.92 -24.28 -3.33
C THR A 137 7.43 -23.96 -3.28
N LEU A 138 7.04 -22.89 -2.59
CA LEU A 138 5.64 -22.48 -2.41
C LEU A 138 4.97 -22.15 -3.75
N SER A 139 5.66 -21.41 -4.62
CA SER A 139 5.11 -21.02 -5.93
C SER A 139 4.79 -22.23 -6.82
N LYS A 140 5.67 -23.24 -6.85
CA LYS A 140 5.46 -24.48 -7.62
C LYS A 140 4.34 -25.34 -7.03
N MET A 141 4.18 -25.33 -5.72
CA MET A 141 3.19 -26.13 -5.01
C MET A 141 1.75 -25.61 -5.20
N PHE A 142 1.55 -24.32 -5.46
CA PHE A 142 0.21 -23.72 -5.50
C PHE A 142 -0.78 -24.47 -6.39
N ARG A 143 -0.41 -24.78 -7.64
CA ARG A 143 -1.32 -25.42 -8.60
C ARG A 143 -1.76 -26.83 -8.19
N PRO A 144 -0.84 -27.77 -7.86
CA PRO A 144 -1.26 -29.10 -7.39
C PRO A 144 -2.03 -29.02 -6.06
N LEU A 145 -1.62 -28.15 -5.13
CA LEU A 145 -2.31 -27.96 -3.85
C LEU A 145 -3.75 -27.47 -4.06
N LYS A 146 -3.96 -26.48 -4.93
CA LYS A 146 -5.30 -26.00 -5.31
C LYS A 146 -6.17 -27.13 -5.83
N ALA A 147 -5.66 -27.90 -6.79
CA ALA A 147 -6.41 -28.99 -7.40
C ALA A 147 -6.77 -30.09 -6.38
N GLU A 148 -5.89 -30.35 -5.41
CA GLU A 148 -6.15 -31.28 -4.32
C GLU A 148 -7.24 -30.73 -3.38
N VAL A 149 -7.01 -29.56 -2.77
CA VAL A 149 -7.87 -28.99 -1.72
C VAL A 149 -9.26 -28.67 -2.24
N GLU A 150 -9.39 -28.18 -3.47
CA GLU A 150 -10.68 -27.92 -4.12
C GLU A 150 -11.56 -29.19 -4.19
N LYS A 151 -10.93 -30.37 -4.26
CA LYS A 151 -11.61 -31.67 -4.27
C LYS A 151 -11.76 -32.30 -2.89
N SER A 152 -10.71 -32.25 -2.07
CA SER A 152 -10.63 -32.98 -0.79
C SER A 152 -11.22 -32.20 0.39
N ASN A 153 -11.19 -30.87 0.36
CA ASN A 153 -11.66 -29.99 1.43
C ASN A 153 -12.31 -28.70 0.85
N PRO A 154 -13.52 -28.81 0.28
CA PRO A 154 -14.19 -27.68 -0.38
C PRO A 154 -14.54 -26.51 0.56
N GLU A 155 -14.71 -26.77 1.86
CA GLU A 155 -14.95 -25.72 2.85
C GLU A 155 -13.70 -24.87 3.08
N ALA A 156 -12.54 -25.52 3.26
CA ALA A 156 -11.28 -24.81 3.33
C ALA A 156 -10.95 -24.08 2.02
N PHE A 157 -11.26 -24.69 0.87
CA PHE A 157 -11.08 -24.01 -0.41
C PHE A 157 -11.92 -22.73 -0.51
N LYS A 158 -13.19 -22.78 -0.10
CA LYS A 158 -14.07 -21.60 -0.06
C LYS A 158 -13.52 -20.52 0.88
N ARG A 159 -13.02 -20.92 2.05
CA ARG A 159 -12.36 -20.03 3.01
C ARG A 159 -11.12 -19.36 2.41
N TYR A 160 -10.27 -20.14 1.73
CA TYR A 160 -9.14 -19.63 0.96
C TYR A 160 -9.57 -18.59 -0.08
N VAL A 161 -10.57 -18.91 -0.92
CA VAL A 161 -11.05 -17.98 -1.96
C VAL A 161 -11.49 -16.67 -1.32
N ASN A 162 -12.27 -16.72 -0.24
CA ASN A 162 -12.73 -15.52 0.47
C ASN A 162 -11.57 -14.66 0.98
N LEU A 163 -10.47 -15.25 1.46
CA LEU A 163 -9.30 -14.50 1.92
C LEU A 163 -8.47 -13.96 0.75
N ALA A 164 -8.21 -14.80 -0.24
CA ALA A 164 -7.29 -14.50 -1.34
C ALA A 164 -7.90 -13.58 -2.40
N SER A 165 -9.22 -13.66 -2.63
CA SER A 165 -9.90 -12.87 -3.66
C SER A 165 -10.47 -11.55 -3.18
N THR A 166 -10.27 -11.22 -1.89
CA THR A 166 -10.66 -9.93 -1.31
C THR A 166 -9.42 -9.07 -1.06
N PRO A 167 -9.57 -7.74 -0.97
CA PRO A 167 -8.45 -6.80 -0.81
C PRO A 167 -7.82 -6.85 0.61
N LYS A 168 -7.40 -8.03 1.07
CA LYS A 168 -6.76 -8.29 2.38
C LYS A 168 -5.23 -8.40 2.30
N GLY A 169 -4.64 -8.04 1.17
CA GLY A 169 -3.19 -7.97 0.99
C GLY A 169 -2.50 -9.31 0.74
N VAL A 170 -3.23 -10.35 0.35
CA VAL A 170 -2.68 -11.68 0.03
C VAL A 170 -1.82 -11.66 -1.25
N SER A 171 -1.97 -10.63 -2.08
CA SER A 171 -1.18 -10.47 -3.31
C SER A 171 0.23 -9.92 -3.09
N CYS A 172 1.02 -9.93 -4.17
CA CYS A 172 2.25 -9.15 -4.29
C CYS A 172 2.01 -7.85 -5.09
N GLU A 173 1.35 -6.85 -4.48
CA GLU A 173 1.02 -5.59 -5.16
C GLU A 173 2.25 -4.78 -5.62
N TYR A 174 3.41 -5.00 -5.01
CA TYR A 174 4.62 -4.22 -5.28
C TYR A 174 5.29 -4.54 -6.61
N CYS A 175 5.14 -5.77 -7.10
CA CYS A 175 5.85 -6.22 -8.31
C CYS A 175 5.03 -6.00 -9.59
N CYS A 176 3.77 -6.42 -9.58
CA CYS A 176 2.96 -6.54 -10.80
C CYS A 176 1.71 -5.62 -10.77
N GLY A 177 1.57 -4.78 -9.73
CA GLY A 177 0.53 -3.74 -9.63
C GLY A 177 -0.90 -4.26 -9.47
N VAL A 178 -1.09 -5.54 -9.15
CA VAL A 178 -2.40 -6.23 -9.15
C VAL A 178 -3.35 -5.85 -8.00
N GLY A 179 -3.02 -4.82 -7.22
CA GLY A 179 -3.75 -4.45 -6.01
C GLY A 179 -3.66 -5.54 -4.93
N PRO A 180 -4.39 -5.41 -3.81
CA PRO A 180 -4.25 -6.26 -2.61
C PRO A 180 -4.96 -7.63 -2.68
N ALA A 181 -5.66 -7.96 -3.76
CA ALA A 181 -6.32 -9.26 -3.95
C ALA A 181 -5.41 -10.19 -4.77
N GLY A 182 -5.07 -11.36 -4.22
CA GLY A 182 -4.14 -12.31 -4.84
C GLY A 182 -4.79 -13.34 -5.75
N ALA A 183 -6.09 -13.59 -5.59
CA ALA A 183 -6.84 -14.53 -6.40
C ALA A 183 -8.05 -13.89 -7.11
N ASP A 184 -8.47 -14.50 -8.22
CA ASP A 184 -9.79 -14.26 -8.79
C ASP A 184 -10.88 -14.94 -7.94
N LYS A 185 -12.14 -14.72 -8.31
CA LYS A 185 -13.32 -15.33 -7.65
C LYS A 185 -13.35 -16.87 -7.70
N ASN A 186 -12.49 -17.50 -8.50
CA ASN A 186 -12.35 -18.95 -8.61
C ASN A 186 -11.10 -19.46 -7.89
N GLY A 187 -10.40 -18.60 -7.15
CA GLY A 187 -9.19 -18.95 -6.43
C GLY A 187 -7.94 -19.07 -7.31
N ASN A 188 -7.95 -18.59 -8.56
CA ASN A 188 -6.78 -18.60 -9.44
C ASN A 188 -5.91 -17.37 -9.20
N SER A 189 -4.60 -17.53 -9.34
CA SER A 189 -3.64 -16.43 -9.26
C SER A 189 -3.93 -15.33 -10.28
N VAL A 190 -3.97 -14.07 -9.84
CA VAL A 190 -4.21 -12.91 -10.73
C VAL A 190 -2.96 -12.43 -11.48
N CYS A 191 -1.77 -12.93 -11.12
CA CYS A 191 -0.54 -12.72 -11.88
C CYS A 191 0.32 -13.99 -11.97
N GLY A 192 1.29 -14.01 -12.88
CA GLY A 192 2.22 -15.13 -13.08
C GLY A 192 3.52 -15.03 -12.28
N CYS A 193 3.75 -13.93 -11.58
CA CYS A 193 4.97 -13.62 -10.83
C CYS A 193 5.08 -14.58 -9.62
N GLN A 194 6.23 -15.23 -9.38
CA GLN A 194 6.36 -16.31 -8.37
C GLN A 194 5.82 -16.00 -6.97
N HIS A 195 5.92 -14.74 -6.54
CA HIS A 195 5.47 -14.31 -5.21
C HIS A 195 3.98 -14.51 -4.97
N ASN A 196 3.13 -14.25 -5.97
CA ASN A 196 1.69 -14.37 -5.78
C ASN A 196 1.27 -15.83 -5.56
N PRO A 197 1.63 -16.80 -6.44
CA PRO A 197 1.40 -18.22 -6.16
C PRO A 197 2.00 -18.67 -4.83
N ALA A 198 3.15 -18.16 -4.41
CA ALA A 198 3.73 -18.51 -3.10
C ALA A 198 2.85 -18.04 -1.93
N LEU A 199 2.38 -16.79 -1.93
CA LEU A 199 1.48 -16.28 -0.91
C LEU A 199 0.11 -16.99 -0.94
N LEU A 200 -0.40 -17.31 -2.13
CA LEU A 200 -1.62 -18.10 -2.28
C LEU A 200 -1.44 -19.54 -1.77
N ALA A 201 -0.29 -20.16 -2.00
CA ALA A 201 0.02 -21.50 -1.49
C ALA A 201 0.04 -21.53 0.04
N VAL A 202 0.68 -20.55 0.68
CA VAL A 202 0.65 -20.40 2.14
C VAL A 202 -0.79 -20.22 2.62
N THR A 203 -1.53 -19.28 2.02
CA THR A 203 -2.93 -19.00 2.40
C THR A 203 -3.76 -20.28 2.31
N LEU A 204 -3.71 -20.97 1.17
CA LEU A 204 -4.48 -22.19 0.93
C LEU A 204 -4.08 -23.31 1.89
N TYR A 205 -2.79 -23.54 2.08
CA TYR A 205 -2.31 -24.60 2.96
C TYR A 205 -2.78 -24.39 4.40
N LEU A 206 -2.59 -23.18 4.92
CA LEU A 206 -2.98 -22.86 6.30
C LEU A 206 -4.50 -22.98 6.48
N THR A 207 -5.30 -22.55 5.51
CA THR A 207 -6.75 -22.72 5.60
C THR A 207 -7.22 -24.17 5.59
N ALA A 208 -6.44 -25.08 4.99
CA ALA A 208 -6.84 -26.46 4.75
C ALA A 208 -6.25 -27.49 5.73
N TYR A 209 -5.06 -27.22 6.28
CA TYR A 209 -4.29 -28.20 7.07
C TYR A 209 -3.86 -27.70 8.44
N THR A 210 -4.37 -26.55 8.88
CA THR A 210 -4.13 -26.01 10.22
C THR A 210 -5.44 -25.50 10.85
N ASP A 211 -5.44 -25.34 12.16
CA ASP A 211 -6.57 -24.77 12.91
C ASP A 211 -6.49 -23.23 12.99
N TYR A 212 -5.65 -22.60 12.18
CA TYR A 212 -5.46 -21.15 12.20
C TYR A 212 -6.75 -20.42 11.83
N THR A 213 -7.09 -19.40 12.60
CA THR A 213 -8.09 -18.39 12.28
C THR A 213 -7.68 -17.57 11.06
N ASP A 214 -8.63 -16.86 10.43
CA ASP A 214 -8.34 -16.04 9.26
C ASP A 214 -7.29 -14.96 9.55
N ALA A 215 -7.31 -14.41 10.77
CA ALA A 215 -6.35 -13.40 11.20
C ALA A 215 -4.94 -13.98 11.37
N GLU A 216 -4.83 -15.22 11.85
CA GLU A 216 -3.56 -15.95 11.93
C GLU A 216 -3.02 -16.29 10.54
N VAL A 217 -3.88 -16.75 9.63
CA VAL A 217 -3.51 -16.98 8.22
C VAL A 217 -2.96 -15.69 7.61
N LEU A 218 -3.67 -14.56 7.77
CA LEU A 218 -3.21 -13.29 7.22
C LEU A 218 -1.91 -12.81 7.88
N ARG A 219 -1.72 -13.00 9.19
CA ARG A 219 -0.44 -12.69 9.85
C ARG A 219 0.72 -13.47 9.24
N GLU A 220 0.55 -14.77 8.99
CA GLU A 220 1.58 -15.58 8.34
C GLU A 220 1.84 -15.16 6.90
N VAL A 221 0.79 -14.84 6.14
CA VAL A 221 0.93 -14.30 4.78
C VAL A 221 1.73 -13.01 4.80
N MET A 222 1.47 -12.10 5.75
CA MET A 222 2.23 -10.86 5.89
C MET A 222 3.69 -11.10 6.31
N ARG A 223 3.97 -12.14 7.11
CA ARG A 223 5.33 -12.55 7.46
C ARG A 223 6.12 -13.01 6.24
N TRP A 224 5.55 -13.92 5.45
CA TRP A 224 6.16 -14.35 4.18
C TRP A 224 6.32 -13.18 3.20
N LYS A 225 5.31 -12.33 3.08
CA LYS A 225 5.37 -11.13 2.26
C LYS A 225 6.47 -10.17 2.71
N THR A 226 6.72 -10.06 4.01
CA THR A 226 7.82 -9.27 4.56
C THR A 226 9.18 -9.84 4.16
N LEU A 227 9.34 -11.16 4.09
CA LEU A 227 10.57 -11.76 3.57
C LEU A 227 10.74 -11.54 2.06
N PHE A 228 9.64 -11.56 1.30
CA PHE A 228 9.67 -11.39 -0.15
C PHE A 228 9.82 -9.92 -0.59
N PHE A 229 9.28 -8.98 0.19
CA PHE A 229 9.33 -7.54 -0.06
C PHE A 229 9.73 -6.77 1.21
N PRO A 230 10.96 -6.95 1.73
CA PRO A 230 11.35 -6.40 3.03
C PRO A 230 11.22 -4.90 3.12
N LYS A 231 11.76 -4.18 2.14
CA LYS A 231 11.75 -2.72 2.14
C LYS A 231 10.33 -2.16 2.16
N ASP A 232 9.44 -2.66 1.30
CA ASP A 232 8.07 -2.16 1.18
C ASP A 232 7.23 -2.47 2.42
N MET A 233 7.32 -3.69 2.94
CA MET A 233 6.55 -4.13 4.10
C MET A 233 6.99 -3.43 5.39
N ILE A 234 8.30 -3.29 5.62
CA ILE A 234 8.79 -2.57 6.80
C ILE A 234 8.48 -1.08 6.69
N ASN A 235 8.66 -0.46 5.52
CA ASN A 235 8.30 0.95 5.31
C ASN A 235 6.82 1.21 5.59
N LEU A 236 5.95 0.32 5.08
CA LEU A 236 4.52 0.38 5.34
C LEU A 236 4.22 0.32 6.84
N ALA A 237 4.81 -0.64 7.54
CA ALA A 237 4.57 -0.84 8.97
C ALA A 237 5.16 0.26 9.85
N SER A 238 6.35 0.78 9.54
CA SER A 238 6.94 1.93 10.23
C SER A 238 6.05 3.17 10.10
N LYS A 239 5.48 3.42 8.91
CA LYS A 239 4.51 4.51 8.71
C LYS A 239 3.24 4.32 9.54
N ILE A 240 2.73 3.09 9.63
CA ILE A 240 1.56 2.78 10.47
C ILE A 240 1.90 3.00 11.97
N ALA A 241 3.10 2.62 12.38
CA ALA A 241 3.59 2.81 13.76
C ALA A 241 3.96 4.27 14.09
N GLY A 242 3.90 5.19 13.13
CA GLY A 242 4.32 6.60 13.31
C GLY A 242 5.83 6.79 13.41
N GLY A 243 6.63 5.81 13.00
CA GLY A 243 8.09 5.87 12.98
C GLY A 243 8.67 6.40 11.67
N ASP A 244 9.96 6.78 11.71
CA ASP A 244 10.72 7.16 10.52
C ASP A 244 11.27 5.93 9.80
N ALA A 245 11.07 5.88 8.47
CA ALA A 245 11.47 4.81 7.58
C ALA A 245 12.88 5.03 6.98
N SER A 246 13.61 6.05 7.43
CA SER A 246 14.96 6.39 6.97
C SER A 246 15.99 5.29 7.22
N ALA A 247 15.78 4.39 8.18
CA ALA A 247 16.65 3.23 8.45
C ALA A 247 16.57 2.11 7.38
N LEU A 248 15.69 2.22 6.38
CA LEU A 248 15.36 1.12 5.46
C LEU A 248 16.17 1.12 4.16
N GLU A 249 17.20 1.96 4.04
CA GLU A 249 18.03 2.04 2.83
C GLU A 249 18.78 0.73 2.54
N SER A 250 19.10 -0.05 3.58
CA SER A 250 19.85 -1.31 3.47
C SER A 250 19.00 -2.54 3.19
N LEU A 251 17.65 -2.44 3.23
CA LEU A 251 16.79 -3.58 2.95
C LEU A 251 16.63 -3.77 1.43
N PRO A 252 16.68 -5.02 0.94
CA PRO A 252 16.40 -5.29 -0.46
C PRO A 252 14.94 -4.94 -0.78
N GLY A 253 14.69 -4.43 -1.99
CA GLY A 253 13.33 -4.15 -2.45
C GLY A 253 12.49 -5.43 -2.61
N MET A 254 13.11 -6.48 -3.16
CA MET A 254 12.46 -7.76 -3.43
C MET A 254 13.47 -8.90 -3.31
N VAL A 255 13.01 -10.06 -2.84
CA VAL A 255 13.78 -11.31 -2.79
C VAL A 255 13.24 -12.29 -3.83
N GLY A 256 14.15 -12.90 -4.62
CA GLY A 256 13.81 -13.83 -5.69
C GLY A 256 13.57 -13.19 -7.06
N GLY A 257 13.51 -14.03 -8.11
CA GLY A 257 13.25 -13.60 -9.49
C GLY A 257 11.76 -13.69 -9.85
N CYS A 258 11.37 -12.98 -10.91
CA CYS A 258 10.05 -13.12 -11.53
C CYS A 258 9.93 -14.42 -12.32
#